data_AF-A0A4Q2XAN2-F1
#
_entry.id   AF-A0A4Q2XAN2-F1
#
_cell.length_a   1.000
_cell.length_b   1.000
_cell.length_c   1.000
_cell.angle_alpha   90.00
_cell.angle_beta   90.00
_cell.angle_gamma   90.00
#
_symmetry.space_group_name_H-M   'P 1'
#
loop_
_entity.id
_entity.type
_entity.pdbx_description
1 polymer ?
#
loop_
_entity_poly.entity_id
_entity_poly.type
_entity_poly.pdbx_seq_one_letter_code
_entity_poly.pdbx_strand_id
1 'polypeptide(L)'
;MDHQTANPPDTLEIPLPQKNTIWRKLGAGSLSLSIIFHAILLIIGVIWVLQVIPPPEKKVDFMPPAGGGGTPSSESKAKQHRVQMVQPNMARVAAVGASSNFTLPEPDQLTQMSSMSSLSSGGLAGGLGGSGSGGGRGTGNGMGFGAGSGLGAGNGTGNKNPFGALTLDRHALVGTFYDLKQNSAGESTGLEVDDVVTILNDFVNRGWKESSFNKYFKAPQPLYQTKLYIPVMGAGGAPAAFNCADKVQPSRWAIVYRGMVTPPKTGRYRFVGSGDDVLVVRFNNKTVFDHGYFSGTTEVRIHRSVAAMKGEREDPEVEKMLRRNYPMDKPLKTYQYSTTDNYNRTVGGIGVGPSFEAQAGKSYPIDILLSELPGGLFCACLLIEEVGAKYEKTPEGSPILPLFRFDNSLPPATDADNAPPYDPNGPIWKVVEGRGKSEI
;
A
#
# COMPACT_ATOMS: atom_id res chain seq x y z
N MET A 1 41.54 85.63 -26.83
CA MET A 1 41.27 85.29 -28.24
C MET A 1 41.36 83.78 -28.31
N ASP A 2 40.25 83.12 -28.02
CA ASP A 2 40.19 81.67 -27.91
C ASP A 2 39.73 81.10 -29.25
N HIS A 3 40.66 80.42 -29.94
CA HIS A 3 40.37 79.74 -31.19
C HIS A 3 39.62 78.44 -30.91
N GLN A 4 38.33 78.43 -31.30
CA GLN A 4 37.51 77.25 -31.44
C GLN A 4 38.13 76.30 -32.48
N THR A 5 38.52 75.10 -32.04
CA THR A 5 38.76 73.95 -32.92
C THR A 5 37.46 73.17 -33.06
N ALA A 6 36.87 73.20 -34.26
CA ALA A 6 35.72 72.39 -34.62
C ALA A 6 36.15 70.93 -34.85
N ASN A 7 35.50 69.99 -34.18
CA ASN A 7 35.56 68.56 -34.51
C ASN A 7 34.71 68.29 -35.77
N PRO A 8 35.10 67.32 -36.63
CA PRO A 8 34.31 66.93 -37.80
C PRO A 8 33.03 66.20 -37.37
N PRO A 9 31.97 66.17 -38.22
CA PRO A 9 30.72 65.50 -37.88
C PRO A 9 30.90 63.98 -37.86
N ASP A 10 30.35 63.34 -36.82
CA ASP A 10 30.26 61.89 -36.66
C ASP A 10 29.61 61.26 -37.90
N THR A 11 30.37 60.44 -38.63
CA THR A 11 29.82 59.52 -39.62
C THR A 11 29.05 58.43 -38.89
N LEU A 12 27.72 58.46 -39.00
CA LEU A 12 26.83 57.39 -38.54
C LEU A 12 27.12 56.11 -39.35
N GLU A 13 27.83 55.16 -38.75
CA GLU A 13 27.91 53.79 -39.27
C GLU A 13 26.52 53.14 -39.17
N ILE A 14 25.88 52.92 -40.32
CA ILE A 14 24.64 52.14 -40.41
C ILE A 14 25.01 50.66 -40.23
N PRO A 15 24.50 49.96 -39.20
CA PRO A 15 24.81 48.54 -39.03
C PRO A 15 24.17 47.76 -40.18
N LEU A 16 24.98 47.00 -40.92
CA LEU A 16 24.47 46.06 -41.93
C LEU A 16 23.52 45.05 -41.27
N PRO A 17 22.35 44.76 -41.87
CA PRO A 17 21.41 43.82 -41.30
C PRO A 17 22.01 42.41 -41.26
N GLN A 18 22.32 41.92 -40.06
CA GLN A 18 22.69 40.52 -39.86
C GLN A 18 21.53 39.63 -40.34
N LYS A 19 21.82 38.75 -41.31
CA LYS A 19 20.86 37.77 -41.82
C LYS A 19 20.41 36.84 -40.69
N ASN A 20 19.25 37.15 -40.12
CA ASN A 20 18.62 36.35 -39.09
C ASN A 20 18.08 35.05 -39.72
N THR A 21 18.83 33.96 -39.58
CA THR A 21 18.38 32.62 -39.96
C THR A 21 17.24 32.17 -39.03
N ILE A 22 16.22 31.54 -39.61
CA ILE A 22 14.98 31.09 -38.96
C ILE A 22 15.28 30.25 -37.69
N TRP A 23 16.42 29.55 -37.66
CA TRP A 23 16.92 28.75 -36.54
C TRP A 23 17.16 29.53 -35.24
N ARG A 24 17.52 30.81 -35.30
CA ARG A 24 17.80 31.63 -34.11
C ARG A 24 16.52 32.19 -33.47
N LYS A 25 15.41 32.27 -34.22
CA LYS A 25 14.08 32.69 -33.72
C LYS A 25 13.33 31.58 -32.97
N LEU A 26 13.67 30.31 -33.20
CA LEU A 26 13.04 29.14 -32.57
C LEU A 26 13.67 28.75 -31.22
N GLY A 27 14.66 29.48 -30.70
CA GLY A 27 15.30 29.16 -29.43
C GLY A 27 16.13 27.86 -29.45
N ALA A 28 16.40 27.28 -30.61
CA ALA A 28 17.02 25.96 -30.78
C ALA A 28 18.51 25.87 -30.33
N GLY A 29 19.12 26.97 -29.89
CA GLY A 29 20.51 26.97 -29.41
C GLY A 29 20.72 26.15 -28.13
N SER A 30 19.79 26.23 -27.18
CA SER A 30 19.85 25.45 -25.93
C SER A 30 19.51 23.97 -26.15
N LEU A 31 18.65 23.66 -27.11
CA LEU A 31 18.29 22.28 -27.45
C LEU A 31 19.49 21.52 -28.05
N SER A 32 20.21 22.12 -29.00
CA SER A 32 21.41 21.52 -29.57
C SER A 32 22.50 21.31 -28.52
N LEU A 33 22.67 22.26 -27.59
CA LEU A 33 23.62 22.14 -26.48
C LEU A 33 23.24 20.98 -25.52
N SER A 34 21.95 20.83 -25.23
CA SER A 34 21.42 19.76 -24.39
C SER A 34 21.63 18.37 -25.02
N ILE A 35 21.39 18.23 -26.32
CA ILE A 35 21.59 16.96 -27.03
C ILE A 35 23.07 16.55 -27.03
N ILE A 36 23.97 17.50 -27.27
CA ILE A 36 25.42 17.25 -27.23
C ILE A 36 25.87 16.83 -25.82
N PHE A 37 25.37 17.50 -24.78
CA PHE A 37 25.69 17.17 -23.39
C PHE A 37 25.25 15.75 -23.02
N HIS A 38 24.03 15.34 -23.40
CA HIS A 38 23.54 13.99 -23.12
C HIS A 38 24.29 12.92 -23.92
N ALA A 39 24.68 13.21 -25.18
CA ALA A 39 25.49 12.30 -25.98
C ALA A 39 26.86 12.04 -25.34
N ILE A 40 27.49 13.08 -24.76
CA ILE A 40 28.76 12.96 -24.03
C ILE A 40 28.59 12.09 -22.78
N LEU A 41 27.52 12.30 -21.99
CA LEU A 41 27.25 11.48 -20.81
C LEU A 41 27.03 10.00 -21.14
N LEU A 42 26.33 9.70 -22.25
CA LEU A 42 26.16 8.33 -22.73
C LEU A 42 27.48 7.66 -23.09
N ILE A 43 28.37 8.37 -23.79
CA ILE A 43 29.69 7.85 -24.17
C ILE A 43 30.54 7.56 -22.92
N ILE A 44 30.54 8.48 -21.94
CA ILE A 44 31.24 8.28 -20.67
C ILE A 44 30.68 7.06 -19.92
N GLY A 45 29.36 6.90 -19.88
CA GLY A 45 28.71 5.75 -19.25
C GLY A 45 29.10 4.41 -19.91
N VAL A 46 29.14 4.35 -21.24
CA VAL A 46 29.57 3.14 -21.97
C VAL A 46 31.02 2.79 -21.66
N ILE A 47 31.93 3.78 -21.67
CA ILE A 47 33.34 3.55 -21.33
C ILE A 47 33.47 3.03 -19.89
N TRP A 48 32.72 3.60 -18.94
CA TRP A 48 32.75 3.16 -17.55
C TRP A 48 32.26 1.72 -17.39
N VAL A 49 31.17 1.34 -18.05
CA VAL A 49 30.66 -0.05 -18.04
C VAL A 49 31.68 -1.01 -18.63
N LEU A 50 32.33 -0.66 -19.74
CA LEU A 50 33.32 -1.53 -20.39
C LEU A 50 34.62 -1.65 -19.58
N GLN A 51 34.96 -0.71 -18.70
CA GLN A 51 36.10 -0.81 -17.79
C GLN A 51 35.81 -1.61 -16.51
N VAL A 52 34.55 -1.80 -16.13
CA VAL A 52 34.15 -2.45 -14.86
C VAL A 52 33.88 -3.95 -15.03
N ILE A 53 33.84 -4.48 -16.27
CA ILE A 53 33.64 -5.91 -16.53
C ILE A 53 35.02 -6.59 -16.73
N PRO A 54 35.50 -7.42 -15.79
CA PRO A 54 36.68 -8.25 -16.03
C PRO A 54 36.37 -9.33 -17.08
N PRO A 55 37.35 -9.72 -17.93
CA PRO A 55 37.14 -10.77 -18.92
C PRO A 55 36.80 -12.11 -18.24
N PRO A 56 35.94 -12.95 -18.85
CA PRO A 56 35.53 -14.22 -18.27
C PRO A 56 36.74 -15.16 -18.13
N GLU A 57 36.94 -15.70 -16.92
CA GLU A 57 38.02 -16.65 -16.63
C GLU A 57 37.86 -17.93 -17.46
N LYS A 58 38.92 -18.27 -18.18
CA LYS A 58 39.01 -19.46 -19.02
C LYS A 58 39.21 -20.68 -18.13
N LYS A 59 38.14 -21.45 -17.87
CA LYS A 59 38.27 -22.75 -17.19
C LYS A 59 39.02 -23.72 -18.10
N VAL A 60 40.20 -24.13 -17.64
CA VAL A 60 41.02 -25.18 -18.25
C VAL A 60 40.31 -26.53 -18.11
N ASP A 61 40.10 -27.20 -19.24
CA ASP A 61 39.49 -28.52 -19.33
C ASP A 61 40.60 -29.57 -19.31
N PHE A 62 40.65 -30.39 -18.26
CA PHE A 62 41.66 -31.43 -18.10
C PHE A 62 41.22 -32.70 -18.85
N MET A 63 41.86 -33.00 -19.98
CA MET A 63 41.80 -34.33 -20.62
C MET A 63 42.87 -35.27 -20.05
N PRO A 64 42.55 -36.57 -19.93
CA PRO A 64 43.45 -37.62 -20.43
C PRO A 64 42.67 -38.72 -21.22
N PRO A 65 43.31 -39.65 -21.95
CA PRO A 65 43.54 -39.55 -23.39
C PRO A 65 42.81 -40.62 -24.25
N ALA A 66 42.64 -40.26 -25.52
CA ALA A 66 42.73 -41.09 -26.74
C ALA A 66 41.94 -42.42 -26.89
N GLY A 67 41.05 -42.40 -27.89
CA GLY A 67 40.66 -43.55 -28.72
C GLY A 67 39.22 -44.03 -28.49
N GLY A 68 38.29 -44.01 -29.44
CA GLY A 68 38.26 -43.65 -30.85
C GLY A 68 36.96 -44.20 -31.45
N GLY A 69 36.34 -43.46 -32.39
CA GLY A 69 35.38 -44.01 -33.35
C GLY A 69 33.92 -43.53 -33.27
N GLY A 70 33.50 -42.73 -34.26
CA GLY A 70 32.11 -42.67 -34.76
C GLY A 70 31.42 -41.30 -34.76
N THR A 71 31.16 -40.74 -35.95
CA THR A 71 30.18 -39.66 -36.22
C THR A 71 29.35 -40.04 -37.46
N PRO A 72 28.14 -39.49 -37.74
CA PRO A 72 27.27 -38.61 -36.95
C PRO A 72 25.79 -39.11 -36.80
N SER A 73 25.08 -38.52 -35.83
CA SER A 73 23.61 -38.41 -35.65
C SER A 73 22.72 -39.67 -35.57
N SER A 74 22.24 -40.02 -34.37
CA SER A 74 20.81 -40.09 -34.00
C SER A 74 20.59 -40.60 -32.56
N GLU A 75 19.60 -40.00 -31.89
CA GLU A 75 18.76 -40.50 -30.78
C GLU A 75 19.35 -41.38 -29.65
N SER A 76 19.17 -40.94 -28.39
CA SER A 76 18.32 -41.70 -27.44
C SER A 76 18.25 -41.08 -26.03
N LYS A 77 17.00 -40.81 -25.64
CA LYS A 77 16.34 -41.19 -24.38
C LYS A 77 17.03 -40.84 -23.05
N ALA A 78 16.37 -39.91 -22.37
CA ALA A 78 16.29 -39.80 -20.92
C ALA A 78 16.21 -41.19 -20.25
N LYS A 79 17.18 -41.50 -19.38
CA LYS A 79 17.03 -42.52 -18.34
C LYS A 79 16.54 -41.82 -17.08
N GLN A 80 15.23 -41.87 -16.91
CA GLN A 80 14.52 -41.65 -15.65
C GLN A 80 15.01 -42.68 -14.63
N HIS A 81 15.63 -42.24 -13.52
CA HIS A 81 15.74 -43.07 -12.33
C HIS A 81 14.32 -43.18 -11.72
N ARG A 82 13.57 -44.20 -12.15
CA ARG A 82 12.26 -44.53 -11.58
C ARG A 82 12.50 -45.24 -10.24
N VAL A 83 12.39 -44.50 -9.14
CA VAL A 83 12.20 -45.12 -7.81
C VAL A 83 10.80 -45.71 -7.81
N GLN A 84 10.71 -47.03 -7.79
CA GLN A 84 9.44 -47.74 -7.64
C GLN A 84 9.04 -47.67 -6.16
N MET A 85 8.15 -46.73 -5.81
CA MET A 85 7.54 -46.73 -4.48
C MET A 85 6.61 -47.94 -4.37
N VAL A 86 6.97 -48.85 -3.46
CA VAL A 86 6.06 -49.89 -2.96
C VAL A 86 4.93 -49.19 -2.21
N GLN A 87 3.68 -49.45 -2.58
CA GLN A 87 2.54 -48.94 -1.82
C GLN A 87 2.49 -49.62 -0.44
N PRO A 88 2.36 -48.86 0.67
CA PRO A 88 2.10 -49.47 1.96
C PRO A 88 0.65 -49.98 2.00
N ASN A 89 0.48 -51.25 2.35
CA ASN A 89 -0.83 -51.85 2.57
C ASN A 89 -1.39 -51.33 3.91
N MET A 90 -2.39 -50.45 3.87
CA MET A 90 -3.05 -49.96 5.08
C MET A 90 -4.17 -50.92 5.52
N ALA A 91 -3.79 -52.06 6.08
CA ALA A 91 -4.72 -52.85 6.88
C ALA A 91 -4.92 -52.17 8.24
N ARG A 92 -6.17 -51.83 8.59
CA ARG A 92 -6.52 -51.25 9.90
C ARG A 92 -6.19 -52.26 11.00
N VAL A 93 -5.36 -51.87 11.96
CA VAL A 93 -5.28 -52.57 13.25
C VAL A 93 -6.44 -52.07 14.10
N ALA A 94 -7.55 -52.80 14.10
CA ALA A 94 -8.58 -52.67 15.12
C ALA A 94 -8.20 -53.55 16.30
N ALA A 95 -8.19 -53.00 17.52
CA ALA A 95 -8.07 -53.81 18.73
C ALA A 95 -9.25 -54.78 18.79
N VAL A 96 -8.97 -56.08 18.69
CA VAL A 96 -9.96 -57.13 18.92
C VAL A 96 -10.23 -57.18 20.43
N GLY A 97 -11.44 -56.79 20.85
CA GLY A 97 -11.91 -57.05 22.22
C GLY A 97 -12.64 -55.93 22.96
N ALA A 98 -12.94 -54.77 22.37
CA ALA A 98 -13.75 -53.75 23.04
C ALA A 98 -15.00 -53.41 22.21
N SER A 99 -16.16 -53.85 22.70
CA SER A 99 -17.46 -53.38 22.23
C SER A 99 -17.65 -51.93 22.64
N SER A 100 -17.38 -50.98 21.76
CA SER A 100 -17.82 -49.59 21.90
C SER A 100 -18.72 -49.20 20.72
N ASN A 101 -19.89 -48.68 21.07
CA ASN A 101 -20.97 -48.36 20.14
C ASN A 101 -20.78 -46.96 19.53
N PHE A 102 -19.59 -46.66 19.02
CA PHE A 102 -19.26 -45.34 18.48
C PHE A 102 -19.03 -45.41 16.97
N THR A 103 -19.98 -44.93 16.18
CA THR A 103 -19.85 -44.78 14.74
C THR A 103 -19.07 -43.52 14.44
N LEU A 104 -17.88 -43.65 13.85
CA LEU A 104 -17.15 -42.50 13.29
C LEU A 104 -17.87 -42.06 12.00
N PRO A 105 -18.10 -40.74 11.81
CA PRO A 105 -18.66 -40.24 10.55
C PRO A 105 -17.75 -40.57 9.36
N GLU A 106 -18.34 -40.94 8.22
CA GLU A 106 -17.61 -41.07 6.97
C GLU A 106 -17.07 -39.70 6.51
N PRO A 107 -15.83 -39.61 6.01
CA PRO A 107 -15.32 -38.37 5.44
C PRO A 107 -16.02 -38.06 4.10
N ASP A 108 -16.60 -36.87 3.99
CA ASP A 108 -17.24 -36.38 2.76
C ASP A 108 -16.29 -36.44 1.54
N GLN A 109 -16.80 -37.00 0.43
CA GLN A 109 -16.07 -37.22 -0.83
C GLN A 109 -15.61 -35.92 -1.53
N LEU A 110 -16.01 -34.74 -1.04
CA LEU A 110 -15.62 -33.46 -1.64
C LEU A 110 -14.15 -33.07 -1.36
N THR A 111 -13.54 -33.66 -0.32
CA THR A 111 -12.14 -33.36 0.07
C THR A 111 -11.09 -34.11 -0.76
N GLN A 112 -11.50 -35.03 -1.64
CA GLN A 112 -10.59 -35.83 -2.46
C GLN A 112 -10.43 -35.36 -3.92
N MET A 113 -11.29 -34.45 -4.41
CA MET A 113 -11.13 -33.89 -5.77
C MET A 113 -10.18 -32.68 -5.84
N SER A 114 -9.94 -32.00 -4.72
CA SER A 114 -9.01 -30.86 -4.64
C SER A 114 -7.53 -31.26 -4.59
N SER A 115 -7.23 -32.51 -4.22
CA SER A 115 -5.87 -33.07 -4.18
C SER A 115 -5.43 -33.80 -5.46
N MET A 116 -6.36 -34.09 -6.38
CA MET A 116 -6.03 -34.63 -7.73
C MET A 116 -6.08 -33.58 -8.85
N SER A 117 -6.70 -32.41 -8.61
CA SER A 117 -6.71 -31.30 -9.57
C SER A 117 -5.39 -30.51 -9.60
N SER A 118 -4.52 -30.70 -8.61
CA SER A 118 -3.19 -30.06 -8.53
C SER A 118 -2.07 -30.80 -9.29
N LEU A 119 -2.38 -31.95 -9.90
CA LEU A 119 -1.40 -32.81 -10.58
C LEU A 119 -1.60 -32.92 -12.11
N SER A 120 -2.56 -32.21 -12.70
CA SER A 120 -2.91 -32.39 -14.12
C SER A 120 -2.93 -31.13 -15.02
N SER A 121 -2.63 -29.92 -14.52
CA SER A 121 -2.64 -28.71 -15.37
C SER A 121 -1.26 -28.08 -15.64
N GLY A 122 -0.17 -28.79 -15.34
CA GLY A 122 1.20 -28.36 -15.64
C GLY A 122 1.62 -28.74 -17.06
N GLY A 123 1.03 -28.12 -18.08
CA GLY A 123 1.47 -28.32 -19.46
C GLY A 123 0.64 -27.51 -20.46
N LEU A 124 1.35 -26.76 -21.31
CA LEU A 124 0.87 -26.02 -22.49
C LEU A 124 0.38 -24.59 -22.24
N ALA A 125 1.30 -23.62 -22.33
CA ALA A 125 1.15 -22.39 -23.11
C ALA A 125 2.39 -21.51 -22.94
N GLY A 126 3.31 -21.57 -23.91
CA GLY A 126 4.38 -20.59 -24.05
C GLY A 126 3.81 -19.28 -24.58
N GLY A 127 3.86 -18.22 -23.78
CA GLY A 127 3.54 -16.86 -24.18
C GLY A 127 4.77 -15.97 -24.03
N LEU A 128 5.24 -15.42 -25.15
CA LEU A 128 6.28 -14.39 -25.23
C LEU A 128 5.87 -13.17 -24.38
N GLY A 129 6.65 -12.86 -23.33
CA GLY A 129 6.41 -11.73 -22.43
C GLY A 129 7.55 -10.72 -22.48
N GLY A 130 7.21 -9.46 -22.78
CA GLY A 130 8.09 -8.36 -23.15
C GLY A 130 9.15 -7.95 -22.11
N SER A 131 10.24 -7.40 -22.65
CA SER A 131 11.35 -6.79 -21.91
C SER A 131 10.88 -5.58 -21.09
N GLY A 132 10.89 -5.72 -19.77
CA GLY A 132 10.79 -4.61 -18.82
C GLY A 132 12.13 -4.37 -18.15
N SER A 133 12.73 -3.20 -18.39
CA SER A 133 13.94 -2.72 -17.73
C SER A 133 13.59 -2.13 -16.34
N GLY A 134 13.73 -2.93 -15.29
CA GLY A 134 13.66 -2.49 -13.90
C GLY A 134 14.97 -2.75 -13.19
N GLY A 135 15.90 -1.79 -13.26
CA GLY A 135 17.16 -1.84 -12.55
C GLY A 135 16.96 -1.48 -11.08
N GLY A 136 17.04 -2.48 -10.20
CA GLY A 136 17.06 -2.30 -8.75
C GLY A 136 17.79 -3.47 -8.09
N ARG A 137 19.10 -3.32 -7.88
CA ARG A 137 19.87 -4.24 -7.02
C ARG A 137 19.60 -3.86 -5.57
N GLY A 138 18.63 -4.52 -4.95
CA GLY A 138 18.46 -4.56 -3.50
C GLY A 138 18.71 -5.98 -3.00
N THR A 139 19.80 -6.19 -2.27
CA THR A 139 20.02 -7.41 -1.48
C THR A 139 19.28 -7.24 -0.16
N GLY A 140 18.02 -7.68 -0.10
CA GLY A 140 17.24 -7.70 1.12
C GLY A 140 16.13 -8.74 1.00
N ASN A 141 15.97 -9.59 2.03
CA ASN A 141 14.86 -10.52 2.16
C ASN A 141 13.55 -9.74 2.41
N GLY A 142 13.05 -9.02 1.40
CA GLY A 142 11.80 -8.28 1.46
C GLY A 142 10.65 -9.12 0.89
N MET A 143 9.69 -9.48 1.74
CA MET A 143 8.37 -9.97 1.32
C MET A 143 7.59 -8.80 0.69
N GLY A 144 7.90 -8.47 -0.56
CA GLY A 144 7.26 -7.38 -1.30
C GLY A 144 6.18 -7.88 -2.26
N PHE A 145 4.99 -7.30 -2.18
CA PHE A 145 4.08 -7.28 -3.32
C PHE A 145 4.69 -6.36 -4.38
N GLY A 146 5.29 -6.96 -5.40
CA GLY A 146 5.70 -6.26 -6.61
C GLY A 146 4.50 -5.88 -7.47
N ALA A 147 4.66 -4.82 -8.26
CA ALA A 147 3.75 -4.40 -9.33
C ALA A 147 3.75 -5.37 -10.53
N GLY A 148 3.68 -6.68 -10.26
CA GLY A 148 3.51 -7.72 -11.26
C GLY A 148 2.02 -7.93 -11.53
N SER A 149 1.55 -7.42 -12.66
CA SER A 149 0.21 -7.74 -13.18
C SER A 149 0.10 -9.23 -13.46
N GLY A 150 -0.60 -9.94 -12.59
CA GLY A 150 -1.04 -11.31 -12.82
C GLY A 150 -2.41 -11.50 -12.18
N LEU A 151 -3.39 -11.91 -12.97
CA LEU A 151 -4.63 -12.53 -12.50
C LEU A 151 -4.25 -13.87 -11.82
N GLY A 152 -3.79 -13.77 -10.58
CA GLY A 152 -3.46 -14.91 -9.76
C GLY A 152 -4.59 -15.20 -8.79
N ALA A 153 -5.56 -16.01 -9.21
CA ALA A 153 -6.20 -16.97 -8.31
C ALA A 153 -5.19 -18.08 -7.94
N GLY A 154 -3.97 -17.66 -7.56
CA GLY A 154 -2.87 -18.52 -7.22
C GLY A 154 -3.00 -18.85 -5.75
N ASN A 155 -3.25 -20.13 -5.46
CA ASN A 155 -3.18 -20.70 -4.13
C ASN A 155 -1.71 -20.82 -3.66
N GLY A 156 -0.94 -19.75 -3.84
CA GLY A 156 0.37 -19.58 -3.24
C GLY A 156 0.21 -18.94 -1.87
N THR A 157 1.15 -19.18 -0.97
CA THR A 157 1.28 -18.53 0.35
C THR A 157 1.51 -17.01 0.28
N GLY A 158 1.18 -16.38 -0.85
CA GLY A 158 1.17 -14.93 -1.04
C GLY A 158 0.10 -14.32 -0.15
N ASN A 159 0.49 -13.27 0.56
CA ASN A 159 -0.37 -12.52 1.47
C ASN A 159 -1.76 -12.28 0.85
N LYS A 160 -2.81 -12.36 1.69
CA LYS A 160 -4.14 -11.91 1.27
C LYS A 160 -4.07 -10.41 0.96
N ASN A 161 -4.87 -9.93 0.00
CA ASN A 161 -4.95 -8.51 -0.33
C ASN A 161 -5.22 -7.68 0.94
N PRO A 162 -4.27 -6.81 1.38
CA PRO A 162 -4.39 -6.10 2.65
C PRO A 162 -5.48 -5.02 2.64
N PHE A 163 -5.99 -4.63 1.47
CA PHE A 163 -7.08 -3.67 1.31
C PHE A 163 -8.47 -4.34 1.31
N GLY A 164 -8.54 -5.67 1.35
CA GLY A 164 -9.79 -6.43 1.44
C GLY A 164 -9.95 -7.50 0.36
N ALA A 165 -10.97 -8.34 0.51
CA ALA A 165 -11.29 -9.40 -0.44
C ALA A 165 -12.02 -8.86 -1.67
N LEU A 166 -11.83 -9.52 -2.82
CA LEU A 166 -12.60 -9.25 -4.05
C LEU A 166 -14.00 -9.86 -4.01
N THR A 167 -14.14 -10.98 -3.31
CA THR A 167 -15.42 -11.67 -3.13
C THR A 167 -16.23 -11.00 -2.04
N LEU A 168 -17.53 -10.80 -2.29
CA LEU A 168 -18.47 -10.30 -1.30
C LEU A 168 -18.36 -11.11 -0.01
N ASP A 169 -18.07 -10.41 1.08
CA ASP A 169 -18.13 -10.91 2.43
C ASP A 169 -19.16 -10.08 3.21
N ARG A 170 -20.24 -10.73 3.67
CA ARG A 170 -21.31 -10.07 4.43
C ARG A 170 -20.83 -9.63 5.83
N HIS A 171 -19.67 -10.11 6.26
CA HIS A 171 -19.05 -9.74 7.52
C HIS A 171 -17.95 -8.68 7.36
N ALA A 172 -17.89 -7.99 6.21
CA ALA A 172 -16.87 -7.01 5.90
C ALA A 172 -17.44 -5.61 5.61
N LEU A 173 -16.62 -4.59 5.81
CA LEU A 173 -16.93 -3.24 5.33
C LEU A 173 -16.70 -3.15 3.83
N VAL A 174 -17.57 -2.41 3.13
CA VAL A 174 -17.46 -2.20 1.69
C VAL A 174 -16.56 -1.00 1.43
N GLY A 175 -15.39 -1.27 0.83
CA GLY A 175 -14.38 -0.29 0.44
C GLY A 175 -14.60 0.20 -0.98
N THR A 176 -14.69 1.52 -1.14
CA THR A 176 -14.72 2.18 -2.45
C THR A 176 -13.48 3.03 -2.64
N PHE A 177 -12.80 2.85 -3.77
CA PHE A 177 -11.58 3.57 -4.13
C PHE A 177 -11.86 4.69 -5.12
N TYR A 178 -11.26 5.85 -4.86
CA TYR A 178 -11.33 7.04 -5.70
C TYR A 178 -9.93 7.53 -6.05
N ASP A 179 -9.70 7.82 -7.33
CA ASP A 179 -8.52 8.56 -7.77
C ASP A 179 -8.88 10.02 -7.99
N LEU A 180 -8.38 10.91 -7.13
CA LEU A 180 -8.68 12.34 -7.21
C LEU A 180 -7.89 13.06 -8.30
N LYS A 181 -6.84 12.43 -8.84
CA LYS A 181 -5.98 13.00 -9.89
C LYS A 181 -6.67 13.07 -11.25
N GLN A 182 -7.77 12.36 -11.41
CA GLN A 182 -8.51 12.31 -12.66
C GLN A 182 -10.01 12.39 -12.41
N ASN A 183 -10.74 13.02 -13.33
CA ASN A 183 -12.18 13.09 -13.26
C ASN A 183 -12.81 11.73 -13.65
N SER A 184 -14.14 11.66 -13.59
CA SER A 184 -14.88 10.46 -13.96
C SER A 184 -14.71 10.04 -15.44
N ALA A 185 -14.28 10.94 -16.32
CA ALA A 185 -13.93 10.67 -17.71
C ALA A 185 -12.46 10.25 -17.91
N GLY A 186 -11.65 10.25 -16.84
CA GLY A 186 -10.22 9.92 -16.89
C GLY A 186 -9.31 11.09 -17.28
N GLU A 187 -9.84 12.30 -17.36
CA GLU A 187 -9.04 13.50 -17.64
C GLU A 187 -8.39 13.99 -16.35
N SER A 188 -7.16 14.51 -16.46
CA SER A 188 -6.44 15.06 -15.30
C SER A 188 -7.21 16.20 -14.63
N THR A 189 -7.28 16.18 -13.30
CA THR A 189 -7.87 17.25 -12.50
C THR A 189 -6.89 18.37 -12.17
N GLY A 190 -5.59 18.13 -12.37
CA GLY A 190 -4.52 19.07 -12.00
C GLY A 190 -4.40 19.31 -10.48
N LEU A 191 -5.00 18.47 -9.64
CA LEU A 191 -4.97 18.64 -8.18
C LEU A 191 -3.61 18.30 -7.60
N GLU A 192 -3.11 19.22 -6.77
CA GLU A 192 -1.93 19.05 -5.95
C GLU A 192 -2.29 18.45 -4.59
N VAL A 193 -1.27 18.15 -3.78
CA VAL A 193 -1.46 17.51 -2.46
C VAL A 193 -2.34 18.35 -1.54
N ASP A 194 -2.12 19.67 -1.47
CA ASP A 194 -2.89 20.56 -0.60
C ASP A 194 -4.35 20.69 -1.03
N ASP A 195 -4.64 20.62 -2.33
CA ASP A 195 -6.01 20.59 -2.82
C ASP A 195 -6.72 19.31 -2.35
N VAL A 196 -6.02 18.16 -2.39
CA VAL A 196 -6.57 16.89 -1.91
C VAL A 196 -6.80 16.93 -0.40
N VAL A 197 -5.87 17.48 0.39
CA VAL A 197 -6.07 17.68 1.84
C VAL A 197 -7.35 18.47 2.10
N THR A 198 -7.56 19.57 1.37
CA THR A 198 -8.77 20.40 1.47
C THR A 198 -10.04 19.62 1.09
N ILE A 199 -9.99 18.83 0.00
CA ILE A 199 -11.12 17.99 -0.45
C ILE A 199 -11.48 16.95 0.61
N LEU A 200 -10.49 16.29 1.21
CA LEU A 200 -10.71 15.30 2.28
C LEU A 200 -11.28 15.97 3.53
N ASN A 201 -10.77 17.16 3.88
CA ASN A 201 -11.31 17.96 4.98
C ASN A 201 -12.80 18.27 4.79
N ASP A 202 -13.15 18.78 3.62
CA ASP A 202 -14.53 19.08 3.26
C ASP A 202 -15.39 17.82 3.27
N PHE A 203 -14.90 16.69 2.74
CA PHE A 203 -15.61 15.41 2.77
C PHE A 203 -15.93 14.96 4.21
N VAL A 204 -14.93 14.97 5.08
CA VAL A 204 -15.07 14.53 6.48
C VAL A 204 -16.01 15.47 7.25
N ASN A 205 -15.92 16.78 7.03
CA ASN A 205 -16.69 17.79 7.75
C ASN A 205 -18.10 18.04 7.18
N ARG A 206 -18.40 17.62 5.94
CA ARG A 206 -19.73 17.77 5.29
C ARG A 206 -20.56 16.49 5.29
N GLY A 207 -20.29 15.60 6.24
CA GLY A 207 -21.13 14.44 6.51
C GLY A 207 -20.82 13.20 5.67
N TRP A 208 -19.62 13.12 5.08
CA TRP A 208 -19.14 11.94 4.37
C TRP A 208 -20.06 11.51 3.22
N LYS A 209 -20.55 12.48 2.43
CA LYS A 209 -21.43 12.19 1.30
C LYS A 209 -20.65 11.55 0.15
N GLU A 210 -21.12 10.42 -0.37
CA GLU A 210 -20.47 9.76 -1.52
C GLU A 210 -20.43 10.70 -2.74
N SER A 211 -21.46 11.54 -2.89
CA SER A 211 -21.56 12.53 -3.96
C SER A 211 -20.35 13.48 -4.04
N SER A 212 -19.62 13.70 -2.95
CA SER A 212 -18.41 14.52 -2.92
C SER A 212 -17.32 13.99 -3.86
N PHE A 213 -17.33 12.68 -4.14
CA PHE A 213 -16.35 12.03 -5.01
C PHE A 213 -16.86 11.66 -6.41
N ASN A 214 -18.15 11.88 -6.73
CA ASN A 214 -18.74 11.49 -8.02
C ASN A 214 -18.05 12.09 -9.26
N LYS A 215 -17.38 13.24 -9.10
CA LYS A 215 -16.62 13.90 -10.16
C LYS A 215 -15.27 13.26 -10.45
N TYR A 216 -14.77 12.41 -9.55
CA TYR A 216 -13.47 11.76 -9.68
C TYR A 216 -13.62 10.35 -10.24
N PHE A 217 -12.52 9.77 -10.70
CA PHE A 217 -12.52 8.36 -11.07
C PHE A 217 -12.79 7.48 -9.86
N LYS A 218 -13.71 6.54 -10.03
CA LYS A 218 -14.07 5.52 -9.05
C LYS A 218 -13.64 4.15 -9.60
N ALA A 219 -12.97 3.34 -8.77
CA ALA A 219 -12.62 1.98 -9.17
C ALA A 219 -13.88 1.16 -9.52
N PRO A 220 -13.82 0.28 -10.54
CA PRO A 220 -15.00 -0.42 -11.04
C PRO A 220 -15.56 -1.46 -10.06
N GLN A 221 -14.76 -1.94 -9.13
CA GLN A 221 -15.14 -2.96 -8.15
C GLN A 221 -14.79 -2.51 -6.73
N PRO A 222 -15.67 -2.75 -5.74
CA PRO A 222 -15.34 -2.55 -4.34
C PRO A 222 -14.44 -3.69 -3.82
N LEU A 223 -13.84 -3.45 -2.65
CA LEU A 223 -13.21 -4.50 -1.84
C LEU A 223 -13.94 -4.66 -0.51
N TYR A 224 -13.85 -5.85 0.07
CA TYR A 224 -14.53 -6.23 1.31
C TYR A 224 -13.52 -6.38 2.43
N GLN A 225 -13.45 -5.39 3.32
CA GLN A 225 -12.42 -5.31 4.35
C GLN A 225 -12.92 -5.81 5.71
N THR A 226 -12.19 -6.77 6.29
CA THR A 226 -12.51 -7.35 7.60
C THR A 226 -11.63 -6.83 8.74
N LYS A 227 -10.52 -6.15 8.44
CA LYS A 227 -9.58 -5.61 9.44
C LYS A 227 -8.64 -4.60 8.80
N LEU A 228 -8.21 -3.58 9.53
CA LEU A 228 -7.28 -2.60 8.99
C LEU A 228 -5.89 -2.79 9.63
N TYR A 229 -5.04 -3.53 8.94
CA TYR A 229 -3.62 -3.72 9.27
C TYR A 229 -2.85 -3.96 7.97
N ILE A 230 -2.45 -2.86 7.34
CA ILE A 230 -1.78 -2.84 6.04
C ILE A 230 -0.29 -2.69 6.30
N PRO A 231 0.53 -3.71 5.97
CA PRO A 231 1.98 -3.64 6.17
C PRO A 231 2.58 -2.57 5.25
N VAL A 232 3.79 -2.12 5.58
CA VAL A 232 4.54 -1.21 4.71
C VAL A 232 4.70 -1.83 3.33
N MET A 233 4.21 -1.10 2.33
CA MET A 233 4.31 -1.48 0.92
C MET A 233 4.39 -0.22 0.05
N GLY A 234 4.69 -0.37 -1.24
CA GLY A 234 4.61 0.76 -2.17
C GLY A 234 3.17 1.26 -2.32
N ALA A 235 2.99 2.57 -2.47
CA ALA A 235 1.69 3.22 -2.66
C ALA A 235 0.89 2.73 -3.89
N GLY A 236 1.54 1.99 -4.80
CA GLY A 236 0.89 1.27 -5.91
C GLY A 236 0.11 0.03 -5.49
N GLY A 237 0.25 -0.42 -4.23
CA GLY A 237 -0.47 -1.56 -3.69
C GLY A 237 -1.99 -1.38 -3.70
N ALA A 238 -2.49 -0.17 -3.36
CA ALA A 238 -3.93 0.10 -3.39
C ALA A 238 -4.51 0.09 -4.81
N PRO A 239 -3.94 0.82 -5.81
CA PRO A 239 -4.36 0.67 -7.20
C PRO A 239 -4.35 -0.76 -7.72
N ALA A 240 -3.33 -1.55 -7.37
CA ALA A 240 -3.24 -2.96 -7.76
C ALA A 240 -4.37 -3.79 -7.12
N ALA A 241 -4.61 -3.61 -5.83
CA ALA A 241 -5.66 -4.28 -5.08
C ALA A 241 -7.07 -4.02 -5.63
N PHE A 242 -7.34 -2.80 -6.10
CA PHE A 242 -8.62 -2.40 -6.70
C PHE A 242 -8.69 -2.67 -8.21
N ASN A 243 -7.68 -3.32 -8.81
CA ASN A 243 -7.59 -3.62 -10.24
C ASN A 243 -7.67 -2.36 -11.13
N CYS A 244 -6.94 -1.33 -10.75
CA CYS A 244 -6.84 -0.07 -11.49
C CYS A 244 -5.40 0.46 -11.59
N ALA A 245 -4.38 -0.38 -11.37
CA ALA A 245 -2.97 0.01 -11.46
C ALA A 245 -2.52 0.47 -12.86
N ASP A 246 -3.24 0.07 -13.90
CA ASP A 246 -3.05 0.55 -15.28
C ASP A 246 -3.54 1.99 -15.50
N LYS A 247 -4.41 2.49 -14.61
CA LYS A 247 -5.07 3.80 -14.72
C LYS A 247 -4.66 4.77 -13.63
N VAL A 248 -4.34 4.27 -12.45
CA VAL A 248 -4.16 5.08 -11.24
C VAL A 248 -2.71 5.05 -10.80
N GLN A 249 -2.08 6.22 -10.82
CA GLN A 249 -0.74 6.43 -10.27
C GLN A 249 -0.76 6.37 -8.72
N PRO A 250 0.34 5.95 -8.07
CA PRO A 250 0.40 5.61 -6.64
C PRO A 250 0.46 6.84 -5.72
N SER A 251 -0.54 7.71 -5.78
CA SER A 251 -0.60 8.99 -5.04
C SER A 251 -2.01 9.59 -5.11
N ARG A 252 -2.39 10.45 -4.17
CA ARG A 252 -3.62 11.29 -4.22
C ARG A 252 -4.88 10.48 -4.51
N TRP A 253 -5.00 9.32 -3.88
CA TRP A 253 -6.18 8.48 -3.91
C TRP A 253 -6.80 8.40 -2.52
N ALA A 254 -8.10 8.14 -2.46
CA ALA A 254 -8.84 7.92 -1.23
C ALA A 254 -9.61 6.60 -1.27
N ILE A 255 -9.69 5.91 -0.13
CA ILE A 255 -10.56 4.75 0.07
C ILE A 255 -11.52 5.06 1.19
N VAL A 256 -12.81 4.81 0.97
CA VAL A 256 -13.84 4.89 2.01
C VAL A 256 -14.42 3.51 2.23
N TYR A 257 -14.20 2.93 3.42
CA TYR A 257 -14.86 1.71 3.87
C TYR A 257 -16.11 2.05 4.66
N ARG A 258 -17.22 1.40 4.35
CA ARG A 258 -18.52 1.65 5.00
C ARG A 258 -19.21 0.38 5.44
N GLY A 259 -19.93 0.46 6.56
CA GLY A 259 -20.81 -0.61 7.01
C GLY A 259 -21.55 -0.27 8.29
N MET A 260 -22.28 -1.25 8.80
CA MET A 260 -22.94 -1.19 10.10
C MET A 260 -22.30 -2.24 10.99
N VAL A 261 -21.96 -1.88 12.23
CA VAL A 261 -21.26 -2.78 13.16
C VAL A 261 -21.95 -2.83 14.52
N THR A 262 -21.83 -3.96 15.21
CA THR A 262 -22.16 -4.10 16.63
C THR A 262 -20.94 -4.57 17.39
N PRO A 263 -20.65 -4.02 18.58
CA PRO A 263 -19.58 -4.53 19.43
C PRO A 263 -19.97 -5.94 19.96
N PRO A 264 -18.97 -6.78 20.30
CA PRO A 264 -19.24 -8.10 20.89
C PRO A 264 -19.74 -8.02 22.33
N LYS A 265 -19.41 -6.94 23.07
CA LYS A 265 -19.91 -6.67 24.41
C LYS A 265 -20.18 -5.17 24.61
N THR A 266 -21.09 -4.85 25.53
CA THR A 266 -21.32 -3.46 25.94
C THR A 266 -20.12 -2.94 26.70
N GLY A 267 -19.65 -1.75 26.36
CA GLY A 267 -18.50 -1.16 27.01
C GLY A 267 -18.14 0.22 26.48
N ARG A 268 -17.02 0.73 27.01
CA ARG A 268 -16.39 1.96 26.56
C ARG A 268 -15.14 1.58 25.77
N TYR A 269 -15.05 2.07 24.55
CA TYR A 269 -13.99 1.74 23.61
C TYR A 269 -13.29 3.01 23.13
N ARG A 270 -12.07 2.88 22.61
CA ARG A 270 -11.42 3.92 21.81
C ARG A 270 -10.64 3.29 20.66
N PHE A 271 -10.54 4.03 19.56
CA PHE A 271 -9.68 3.66 18.44
C PHE A 271 -8.25 4.10 18.71
N VAL A 272 -7.30 3.27 18.28
CA VAL A 272 -5.86 3.54 18.38
C VAL A 272 -5.22 3.15 17.05
N GLY A 273 -4.50 4.04 16.39
CA GLY A 273 -4.04 3.75 15.01
C GLY A 273 -3.19 4.84 14.38
N SER A 274 -2.78 4.61 13.14
CA SER A 274 -2.15 5.63 12.30
C SER A 274 -2.29 5.24 10.83
N GLY A 275 -2.38 6.24 9.95
CA GLY A 275 -2.35 6.08 8.50
C GLY A 275 -1.18 6.84 7.88
N ASP A 276 -0.51 6.20 6.93
CA ASP A 276 0.40 6.81 5.98
C ASP A 276 -0.41 6.96 4.69
N ASP A 277 -1.12 8.05 4.42
CA ASP A 277 -0.97 9.37 5.02
C ASP A 277 -2.13 9.86 5.90
N VAL A 278 -3.34 9.37 5.64
CA VAL A 278 -4.56 9.80 6.35
C VAL A 278 -5.33 8.58 6.84
N LEU A 279 -5.73 8.60 8.11
CA LEU A 279 -6.70 7.65 8.67
C LEU A 279 -7.71 8.39 9.55
N VAL A 280 -8.97 8.36 9.13
CA VAL A 280 -10.09 8.96 9.88
C VAL A 280 -11.19 7.91 10.09
N VAL A 281 -11.75 7.84 11.31
CA VAL A 281 -12.88 6.97 11.62
C VAL A 281 -14.08 7.80 12.05
N ARG A 282 -15.20 7.58 11.37
CA ARG A 282 -16.53 8.05 11.78
C ARG A 282 -17.31 6.88 12.35
N PHE A 283 -17.74 6.99 13.59
CA PHE A 283 -18.54 5.99 14.27
C PHE A 283 -19.81 6.63 14.81
N ASN A 284 -20.96 5.98 14.59
CA ASN A 284 -22.26 6.47 15.01
C ASN A 284 -22.51 7.92 14.53
N ASN A 285 -22.21 8.18 13.25
CA ASN A 285 -22.32 9.48 12.59
C ASN A 285 -21.40 10.60 13.13
N LYS A 286 -20.52 10.33 14.09
CA LYS A 286 -19.54 11.28 14.63
C LYS A 286 -18.12 10.87 14.24
N THR A 287 -17.29 11.82 13.81
CA THR A 287 -15.85 11.57 13.66
C THR A 287 -15.24 11.38 15.05
N VAL A 288 -14.65 10.21 15.29
CA VAL A 288 -14.13 9.80 16.62
C VAL A 288 -12.64 9.47 16.59
N PHE A 289 -11.99 9.52 15.43
CA PHE A 289 -10.56 9.27 15.29
C PHE A 289 -10.02 9.99 14.06
N ASP A 290 -8.82 10.58 14.18
CA ASP A 290 -8.08 11.21 13.08
C ASP A 290 -6.58 11.22 13.43
N HIS A 291 -5.79 10.36 12.76
CA HIS A 291 -4.34 10.31 12.97
C HIS A 291 -3.61 9.77 11.74
N GLY A 292 -2.51 10.43 11.37
CA GLY A 292 -1.66 10.09 10.23
C GLY A 292 -0.63 11.19 9.99
N TYR A 293 -0.11 11.32 8.78
CA TYR A 293 0.74 12.44 8.37
C TYR A 293 -0.06 13.74 8.18
N PHE A 294 -1.32 13.62 7.76
CA PHE A 294 -2.25 14.73 7.56
C PHE A 294 -3.56 14.48 8.32
N SER A 295 -4.08 15.52 8.97
CA SER A 295 -5.37 15.47 9.64
C SER A 295 -6.50 15.66 8.62
N GLY A 296 -7.33 14.63 8.44
CA GLY A 296 -8.51 14.72 7.59
C GLY A 296 -9.63 15.58 8.18
N THR A 297 -9.57 15.98 9.45
CA THR A 297 -10.59 16.85 10.09
C THR A 297 -10.20 18.32 10.15
N THR A 298 -8.90 18.63 10.08
CA THR A 298 -8.38 20.00 10.34
C THR A 298 -7.42 20.54 9.30
N GLU A 299 -6.96 19.74 8.33
CA GLU A 299 -5.89 20.09 7.36
C GLU A 299 -4.50 20.26 7.99
N VAL A 300 -4.36 20.07 9.31
CA VAL A 300 -3.07 20.10 9.98
C VAL A 300 -2.17 19.01 9.41
N ARG A 301 -0.96 19.40 9.01
CA ARG A 301 0.13 18.48 8.67
C ARG A 301 0.75 17.96 9.97
N ILE A 302 0.16 16.91 10.55
CA ILE A 302 0.55 16.34 11.84
C ILE A 302 2.06 16.12 11.92
N HIS A 303 2.67 15.58 10.85
CA HIS A 303 4.10 15.30 10.80
C HIS A 303 5.03 16.53 10.97
N ARG A 304 4.50 17.75 10.74
CA ARG A 304 5.22 19.01 10.93
C ARG A 304 4.85 19.71 12.25
N SER A 305 3.79 19.23 12.89
CA SER A 305 3.15 19.89 14.03
C SER A 305 3.15 19.03 15.29
N VAL A 306 3.80 17.86 15.30
CA VAL A 306 3.80 16.91 16.44
C VAL A 306 4.12 17.59 17.76
N ALA A 307 5.19 18.39 17.84
CA ALA A 307 5.57 19.09 19.07
C ALA A 307 4.44 20.01 19.58
N ALA A 308 3.77 20.73 18.68
CA ALA A 308 2.64 21.58 19.05
C ALA A 308 1.42 20.75 19.48
N MET A 309 1.14 19.67 18.76
CA MET A 309 0.03 18.78 19.09
C MET A 309 0.24 18.06 20.41
N LYS A 310 1.48 17.75 20.78
CA LYS A 310 1.86 17.18 22.10
C LYS A 310 1.96 18.22 23.22
N GLY A 311 1.77 19.51 22.92
CA GLY A 311 1.89 20.59 23.90
C GLY A 311 3.33 20.90 24.32
N GLU A 312 4.31 20.44 23.54
CA GLU A 312 5.74 20.65 23.75
C GLU A 312 6.21 21.99 23.14
N ARG A 313 5.42 22.58 22.25
CA ARG A 313 5.67 23.87 21.58
C ARG A 313 4.37 24.64 21.39
N GLU A 314 4.38 25.96 21.59
CA GLU A 314 3.24 26.79 21.21
C GLU A 314 3.18 26.99 19.69
N ASP A 315 1.98 26.87 19.12
CA ASP A 315 1.72 27.13 17.70
C ASP A 315 0.27 27.61 17.52
N PRO A 316 0.04 28.93 17.58
CA PRO A 316 -1.31 29.49 17.57
C PRO A 316 -2.15 29.12 16.34
N GLU A 317 -1.52 28.95 15.17
CA GLU A 317 -2.22 28.55 13.95
C GLU A 317 -2.67 27.10 14.02
N VAL A 318 -1.79 26.18 14.45
CA VAL A 318 -2.18 24.78 14.69
C VAL A 318 -3.28 24.71 15.76
N GLU A 319 -3.13 25.41 16.88
CA GLU A 319 -4.16 25.43 17.93
C GLU A 319 -5.52 25.89 17.41
N LYS A 320 -5.54 26.96 16.61
CA LYS A 320 -6.74 27.49 15.98
C LYS A 320 -7.38 26.47 15.05
N MET A 321 -6.61 25.80 14.19
CA MET A 321 -7.12 24.75 13.29
C MET A 321 -7.73 23.59 14.09
N LEU A 322 -7.06 23.16 15.16
CA LEU A 322 -7.53 22.04 15.97
C LEU A 322 -8.78 22.36 16.80
N ARG A 323 -9.11 23.62 17.09
CA ARG A 323 -10.27 24.00 17.94
C ARG A 323 -11.63 23.66 17.32
N ARG A 324 -11.69 23.48 16.00
CA ARG A 324 -12.95 23.38 15.27
C ARG A 324 -13.54 21.97 15.31
N ASN A 325 -12.88 21.02 14.63
CA ASN A 325 -13.45 19.70 14.35
C ASN A 325 -12.51 18.53 14.73
N TYR A 326 -11.39 18.82 15.39
CA TYR A 326 -10.42 17.79 15.76
C TYR A 326 -10.98 16.84 16.82
N PRO A 327 -11.05 15.51 16.56
CA PRO A 327 -11.70 14.57 17.47
C PRO A 327 -10.78 14.09 18.59
N MET A 328 -9.45 14.18 18.43
CA MET A 328 -8.50 13.60 19.38
C MET A 328 -8.31 14.45 20.63
N ASP A 329 -7.88 13.81 21.72
CA ASP A 329 -7.51 14.50 22.96
C ASP A 329 -6.35 15.48 22.71
N LYS A 330 -6.34 16.58 23.49
CA LYS A 330 -5.23 17.55 23.54
C LYS A 330 -4.67 17.59 24.97
N PRO A 331 -3.35 17.48 25.18
CA PRO A 331 -2.34 17.19 24.16
C PRO A 331 -2.53 15.81 23.51
N LEU A 332 -2.04 15.66 22.27
CA LEU A 332 -2.11 14.43 21.48
C LEU A 332 -1.44 13.30 22.24
N LYS A 333 -2.20 12.22 22.46
CA LYS A 333 -1.72 10.99 23.09
C LYS A 333 -1.35 9.98 22.02
N THR A 334 -0.20 9.33 22.19
CA THR A 334 0.33 8.31 21.29
C THR A 334 0.93 7.15 22.08
N TYR A 335 0.78 5.91 21.60
CA TYR A 335 1.64 4.81 22.00
C TYR A 335 2.84 4.69 21.08
N GLN A 336 3.97 4.29 21.63
CA GLN A 336 5.20 4.07 20.87
C GLN A 336 5.61 2.61 21.01
N TYR A 337 5.98 2.01 19.88
CA TYR A 337 6.44 0.62 19.81
C TYR A 337 7.79 0.59 19.11
N SER A 338 8.64 -0.38 19.44
CA SER A 338 9.94 -0.58 18.77
C SER A 338 9.81 -0.99 17.30
N THR A 339 8.64 -1.46 16.86
CA THR A 339 8.32 -1.78 15.46
C THR A 339 7.62 -0.63 14.73
N THR A 340 7.59 0.58 15.31
CA THR A 340 6.95 1.77 14.72
C THR A 340 7.88 2.98 14.73
N ASP A 341 9.16 2.77 14.50
CA ASP A 341 10.21 3.79 14.55
C ASP A 341 9.92 5.00 13.65
N ASN A 342 9.44 4.77 12.42
CA ASN A 342 9.08 5.86 11.54
C ASN A 342 7.91 6.67 12.12
N TYR A 343 6.78 6.05 12.49
CA TYR A 343 5.65 6.75 13.09
C TYR A 343 6.01 7.44 14.41
N ASN A 344 6.85 6.83 15.26
CA ASN A 344 7.33 7.44 16.50
C ASN A 344 8.02 8.78 16.23
N ARG A 345 8.87 8.82 15.20
CA ARG A 345 9.63 10.01 14.81
C ARG A 345 8.79 11.04 14.05
N THR A 346 7.94 10.61 13.13
CA THR A 346 7.30 11.51 12.17
C THR A 346 5.96 12.02 12.65
N VAL A 347 5.12 11.17 13.23
CA VAL A 347 3.75 11.52 13.67
C VAL A 347 3.57 11.37 15.19
N GLY A 348 4.65 11.09 15.90
CA GLY A 348 4.69 11.01 17.37
C GLY A 348 4.39 9.64 17.96
N GLY A 349 3.97 8.67 17.14
CA GLY A 349 3.60 7.31 17.50
C GLY A 349 2.25 6.89 16.90
N ILE A 350 1.63 5.88 17.49
CA ILE A 350 0.28 5.41 17.15
C ILE A 350 -0.74 6.23 17.95
N GLY A 351 -1.57 7.02 17.27
CA GLY A 351 -2.50 7.95 17.89
C GLY A 351 -3.57 7.26 18.75
N VAL A 352 -3.88 7.86 19.90
CA VAL A 352 -4.90 7.37 20.85
C VAL A 352 -6.12 8.27 20.80
N GLY A 353 -7.24 7.74 20.31
CA GLY A 353 -8.49 8.48 20.18
C GLY A 353 -9.23 8.73 21.48
N PRO A 354 -10.27 9.57 21.45
CA PRO A 354 -11.22 9.72 22.54
C PRO A 354 -11.98 8.40 22.75
N SER A 355 -12.47 8.21 23.97
CA SER A 355 -13.37 7.10 24.26
C SER A 355 -14.80 7.37 23.80
N PHE A 356 -15.49 6.31 23.37
CA PHE A 356 -16.91 6.31 23.03
C PHE A 356 -17.60 5.07 23.62
N GLU A 357 -18.92 5.14 23.76
CA GLU A 357 -19.72 4.03 24.28
C GLU A 357 -20.38 3.24 23.15
N ALA A 358 -20.36 1.91 23.28
CA ALA A 358 -21.02 1.01 22.35
C ALA A 358 -21.71 -0.12 23.12
N GLN A 359 -22.95 -0.44 22.73
CA GLN A 359 -23.78 -1.44 23.38
C GLN A 359 -23.90 -2.68 22.49
N ALA A 360 -23.71 -3.86 23.07
CA ALA A 360 -23.92 -5.11 22.33
C ALA A 360 -25.36 -5.23 21.86
N GLY A 361 -25.55 -5.71 20.63
CA GLY A 361 -26.86 -5.83 19.99
C GLY A 361 -27.37 -4.54 19.35
N LYS A 362 -26.75 -3.38 19.62
CA LYS A 362 -27.04 -2.13 18.92
C LYS A 362 -26.12 -1.98 17.70
N SER A 363 -26.72 -1.64 16.57
CA SER A 363 -26.01 -1.40 15.31
C SER A 363 -25.60 0.06 15.19
N TYR A 364 -24.38 0.30 14.75
CA TYR A 364 -23.80 1.63 14.56
C TYR A 364 -23.22 1.76 13.15
N PRO A 365 -23.50 2.85 12.42
CA PRO A 365 -22.77 3.13 11.18
C PRO A 365 -21.30 3.40 11.49
N ILE A 366 -20.42 2.84 10.67
CA ILE A 366 -19.00 3.12 10.67
C ILE A 366 -18.53 3.44 9.25
N ASP A 367 -17.81 4.54 9.12
CA ASP A 367 -17.08 4.91 7.91
C ASP A 367 -15.59 5.07 8.27
N ILE A 368 -14.70 4.54 7.45
CA ILE A 368 -13.24 4.66 7.61
C ILE A 368 -12.67 5.25 6.31
N LEU A 369 -11.98 6.37 6.42
CA LEU A 369 -11.26 7.02 5.31
C LEU A 369 -9.78 6.69 5.42
N LEU A 370 -9.21 6.21 4.31
CA LEU A 370 -7.77 6.15 4.06
C LEU A 370 -7.42 7.05 2.88
N SER A 371 -6.24 7.66 2.90
CA SER A 371 -5.70 8.36 1.75
C SER A 371 -4.18 8.32 1.74
N GLU A 372 -3.62 8.41 0.54
CA GLU A 372 -2.17 8.45 0.29
C GLU A 372 -1.76 9.77 -0.40
N LEU A 373 -0.73 10.44 0.12
CA LEU A 373 -0.28 11.81 -0.19
C LEU A 373 1.20 12.07 0.24
N PRO A 374 2.21 12.10 -0.65
CA PRO A 374 2.16 12.33 -2.09
C PRO A 374 2.48 11.08 -2.92
N GLY A 375 2.48 9.89 -2.33
CA GLY A 375 3.02 8.68 -2.94
C GLY A 375 4.33 8.26 -2.26
N GLY A 376 4.76 7.02 -2.52
CA GLY A 376 5.96 6.44 -1.91
C GLY A 376 5.63 5.12 -1.25
N LEU A 377 5.74 5.07 0.07
CA LEU A 377 5.31 3.95 0.89
C LEU A 377 3.92 4.23 1.46
N PHE A 378 3.16 3.17 1.70
CA PHE A 378 1.85 3.23 2.33
C PHE A 378 1.79 2.14 3.40
N CYS A 379 1.22 2.48 4.55
CA CYS A 379 0.85 1.57 5.62
C CYS A 379 -0.28 2.19 6.45
N ALA A 380 -1.06 1.35 7.10
CA ALA A 380 -2.11 1.82 8.00
C ALA A 380 -2.51 0.74 8.99
N CYS A 381 -2.81 1.12 10.22
CA CYS A 381 -3.30 0.20 11.23
C CYS A 381 -4.42 0.83 12.06
N LEU A 382 -5.38 0.01 12.47
CA LEU A 382 -6.43 0.39 13.40
C LEU A 382 -6.64 -0.71 14.44
N LEU A 383 -6.30 -0.37 15.67
CA LEU A 383 -6.46 -1.13 16.89
C LEU A 383 -7.69 -0.62 17.66
N ILE A 384 -8.15 -1.42 18.61
CA ILE A 384 -9.25 -1.06 19.49
C ILE A 384 -8.86 -1.34 20.95
N GLU A 385 -9.06 -0.33 21.81
CA GLU A 385 -8.90 -0.49 23.25
C GLU A 385 -10.28 -0.48 23.90
N GLU A 386 -10.51 -1.43 24.80
CA GLU A 386 -11.59 -1.38 25.78
C GLU A 386 -11.07 -0.67 27.03
N VAL A 387 -11.66 0.49 27.33
CA VAL A 387 -11.16 1.38 28.37
C VAL A 387 -11.30 0.72 29.74
N GLY A 388 -10.17 0.57 30.43
CA GLY A 388 -10.08 -0.06 31.75
C GLY A 388 -9.81 -1.56 31.73
N ALA A 389 -9.75 -2.19 30.54
CA ALA A 389 -9.27 -3.55 30.41
C ALA A 389 -7.75 -3.63 30.69
N LYS A 390 -7.29 -4.82 31.07
CA LYS A 390 -5.86 -5.10 31.26
C LYS A 390 -5.30 -5.72 29.99
N TYR A 391 -4.20 -5.15 29.52
CA TYR A 391 -3.47 -5.61 28.34
C TYR A 391 -2.05 -5.99 28.76
N GLU A 392 -1.47 -6.95 28.05
CA GLU A 392 -0.02 -7.11 28.05
C GLU A 392 0.63 -5.81 27.57
N LYS A 393 1.84 -5.57 28.05
CA LYS A 393 2.59 -4.37 27.70
C LYS A 393 3.91 -4.77 27.08
N THR A 394 4.37 -3.98 26.12
CA THR A 394 5.73 -4.08 25.61
C THR A 394 6.73 -3.67 26.70
N PRO A 395 8.04 -3.98 26.54
CA PRO A 395 9.07 -3.51 27.46
C PRO A 395 9.09 -1.99 27.65
N GLU A 396 8.67 -1.23 26.63
CA GLU A 396 8.56 0.23 26.66
C GLU A 396 7.32 0.73 27.42
N GLY A 397 6.43 -0.18 27.84
CA GLY A 397 5.24 0.13 28.64
C GLY A 397 3.97 0.41 27.85
N SER A 398 4.03 0.39 26.52
CA SER A 398 2.87 0.53 25.64
C SER A 398 2.00 -0.73 25.67
N PRO A 399 0.66 -0.62 25.70
CA PRO A 399 -0.21 -1.79 25.67
C PRO A 399 -0.18 -2.48 24.31
N ILE A 400 -0.21 -3.81 24.31
CA ILE A 400 -0.41 -4.63 23.11
C ILE A 400 -1.93 -4.74 22.92
N LEU A 401 -2.45 -3.91 22.02
CA LEU A 401 -3.89 -3.79 21.81
C LEU A 401 -4.37 -4.73 20.69
N PRO A 402 -5.62 -5.20 20.75
CA PRO A 402 -6.17 -6.00 19.68
C PRO A 402 -6.50 -5.20 18.42
N LEU A 403 -6.49 -5.88 17.28
CA LEU A 403 -6.96 -5.31 16.01
C LEU A 403 -8.45 -4.98 16.06
N PHE A 404 -8.84 -3.87 15.44
CA PHE A 404 -10.23 -3.66 15.09
C PHE A 404 -10.57 -4.54 13.87
N ARG A 405 -11.34 -5.61 14.11
CA ARG A 405 -11.60 -6.66 13.12
C ARG A 405 -13.02 -7.23 13.19
N PHE A 406 -13.41 -7.88 12.10
CA PHE A 406 -14.74 -8.44 11.87
C PHE A 406 -14.74 -9.96 11.60
N ASP A 407 -13.56 -10.56 11.50
CA ASP A 407 -13.41 -12.01 11.35
C ASP A 407 -12.29 -12.55 12.27
N ASN A 408 -12.13 -13.88 12.27
CA ASN A 408 -11.08 -14.57 13.03
C ASN A 408 -9.70 -14.50 12.37
N SER A 409 -9.61 -14.01 11.13
CA SER A 409 -8.35 -13.99 10.41
C SER A 409 -7.45 -12.87 10.91
N LEU A 410 -6.15 -13.15 10.93
CA LEU A 410 -5.13 -12.23 11.42
C LEU A 410 -4.15 -11.93 10.28
N PRO A 411 -3.63 -10.70 10.19
CA PRO A 411 -2.48 -10.42 9.34
C PRO A 411 -1.28 -11.23 9.85
N PRO A 412 -0.32 -11.62 8.99
CA PRO A 412 0.92 -12.20 9.48
C PRO A 412 1.58 -11.26 10.50
N ALA A 413 2.06 -11.83 11.62
CA ALA A 413 2.93 -11.08 12.52
C ALA A 413 4.18 -10.64 11.74
N THR A 414 4.62 -9.41 11.96
CA THR A 414 5.78 -8.84 11.27
C THR A 414 6.50 -7.88 12.21
N ASP A 415 7.82 -7.84 12.06
CA ASP A 415 8.74 -6.90 12.69
C ASP A 415 9.10 -5.73 11.76
N ALA A 416 8.42 -5.61 10.62
CA ALA A 416 8.57 -4.48 9.72
C ALA A 416 8.24 -3.17 10.45
N ASP A 417 8.93 -2.10 10.09
CA ASP A 417 8.64 -0.76 10.61
C ASP A 417 7.18 -0.36 10.33
N ASN A 418 6.64 0.54 11.16
CA ASN A 418 5.24 0.96 11.19
C ASN A 418 4.20 -0.16 11.39
N ALA A 419 4.60 -1.32 11.92
CA ALA A 419 3.71 -2.43 12.21
C ALA A 419 3.61 -2.65 13.74
N PRO A 420 2.66 -2.01 14.45
CA PRO A 420 2.56 -2.16 15.89
C PRO A 420 2.18 -3.60 16.29
N PRO A 421 2.76 -4.17 17.35
CA PRO A 421 2.34 -5.47 17.86
C PRO A 421 0.86 -5.41 18.26
N TYR A 422 0.15 -6.51 18.06
CA TYR A 422 -1.27 -6.60 18.38
C TYR A 422 -1.61 -7.89 19.12
N ASP A 423 -2.66 -7.84 19.95
CA ASP A 423 -3.20 -9.01 20.63
C ASP A 423 -4.10 -9.81 19.68
N PRO A 424 -3.75 -11.07 19.33
CA PRO A 424 -4.55 -11.90 18.42
C PRO A 424 -5.89 -12.35 19.02
N ASN A 425 -6.06 -12.25 20.36
CA ASN A 425 -7.24 -12.71 21.10
C ASN A 425 -8.28 -11.60 21.30
N GLY A 426 -8.15 -10.52 20.54
CA GLY A 426 -9.02 -9.36 20.57
C GLY A 426 -10.49 -9.60 20.24
N PRO A 427 -11.36 -8.67 20.68
CA PRO A 427 -12.78 -8.68 20.35
C PRO A 427 -13.00 -8.67 18.84
N ILE A 428 -13.93 -9.50 18.37
CA ILE A 428 -14.39 -9.52 17.00
C ILE A 428 -15.73 -8.80 16.94
N TRP A 429 -15.75 -7.67 16.26
CA TRP A 429 -16.98 -6.93 16.00
C TRP A 429 -17.77 -7.64 14.90
N LYS A 430 -19.09 -7.48 14.88
CA LYS A 430 -19.90 -8.04 13.79
C LYS A 430 -20.32 -6.93 12.86
N VAL A 431 -20.09 -7.11 11.56
CA VAL A 431 -20.81 -6.35 10.54
C VAL A 431 -22.23 -6.91 10.47
N VAL A 432 -23.22 -6.02 10.44
CA VAL A 432 -24.64 -6.38 10.39
C VAL A 432 -25.27 -5.84 9.12
N GLU A 433 -26.25 -6.56 8.58
CA GLU A 433 -27.02 -6.07 7.45
C GLU A 433 -27.86 -4.87 7.89
N GLY A 434 -27.56 -3.70 7.35
CA GLY A 434 -28.32 -2.49 7.59
C GLY A 434 -27.93 -1.39 6.61
N ARG A 435 -28.90 -0.86 5.88
CA ARG A 435 -28.73 0.44 5.22
C ARG A 435 -28.71 1.49 6.32
N GLY A 436 -27.56 2.15 6.51
CA GLY A 436 -27.56 3.42 7.25
C GLY A 436 -28.64 4.32 6.66
N LYS A 437 -29.50 4.90 7.50
CA LYS A 437 -30.53 5.88 7.11
C LYS A 437 -29.91 7.21 6.67
N SER A 438 -28.99 7.19 5.72
CA SER A 438 -28.39 8.38 5.14
C SER A 438 -28.28 8.19 3.63
N GLU A 439 -29.44 8.12 2.97
CA GLU A 439 -29.66 8.43 1.55
C GLU A 439 -31.17 8.33 1.23
N ILE A 440 -31.90 9.37 1.66
CA ILE A 440 -33.00 9.98 0.91
C ILE A 440 -32.67 11.48 0.83
#